data_AF-A0A151SEG9-F1
#
_entry.id   AF-A0A151SEG9-F1
#
_cell.length_a   1.000
_cell.length_b   1.000
_cell.length_c   1.000
_cell.angle_alpha   90.00
_cell.angle_beta   90.00
_cell.angle_gamma   90.00
#
_symmetry.space_group_name_H-M   'P 1'
#
loop_
_entity.id
_entity.type
_entity.pdbx_description
1 polymer ?
#
loop_
_entity_poly.entity_id
_entity_poly.type
_entity_poly.pdbx_seq_one_letter_code
_entity_poly.pdbx_strand_id
1 'polypeptide(L)'
;MSFNNPLMLVCHTEDEEGVLQHLFWCDGISQLDYQVFVVVLVFDATYGKNKYMSYSSQPYNCFSSAIISNEWLLEQFLEVMKGKSPSLAITDGDLAIRNTIKKVFPNVHHRLCAWHLSRNTTCNVRNLTFIYEFRKCMLAYYDVGHFKCKSLAMVSKFGLEENSWVKDMYEKR
;
A
#
# COMPACT_ATOMS: atom_id res chain seq x y z
N MET A 1 -7.62 -26.76 19.26
CA MET A 1 -8.62 -26.01 18.45
C MET A 1 -8.29 -26.24 16.99
N SER A 2 -9.09 -27.02 16.25
CA SER A 2 -8.84 -27.25 14.82
C SER A 2 -9.38 -26.09 14.01
N PHE A 3 -8.50 -25.36 13.33
CA PHE A 3 -8.86 -24.34 12.34
C PHE A 3 -9.24 -24.98 11.01
N ASN A 4 -10.26 -25.83 10.98
CA ASN A 4 -10.84 -26.27 9.70
C ASN A 4 -11.91 -25.26 9.30
N ASN A 5 -11.47 -24.10 8.79
CA ASN A 5 -12.35 -23.27 7.98
C ASN A 5 -12.31 -23.85 6.55
N PRO A 6 -13.38 -24.53 6.09
CA PRO A 6 -13.40 -25.20 4.79
C PRO A 6 -13.31 -24.23 3.60
N LEU A 7 -13.43 -22.93 3.85
CA LEU A 7 -13.31 -21.88 2.85
C LEU A 7 -11.92 -21.24 2.83
N MET A 8 -10.96 -21.74 3.60
CA MET A 8 -9.57 -21.27 3.53
C MET A 8 -8.94 -21.69 2.20
N LEU A 9 -8.47 -20.70 1.45
CA LEU A 9 -7.65 -20.86 0.26
C LEU A 9 -6.20 -20.70 0.67
N VAL A 10 -5.35 -21.65 0.32
CA VAL A 10 -3.92 -21.64 0.62
C VAL A 10 -3.16 -22.00 -0.64
N CYS A 11 -2.24 -21.13 -1.06
CA CYS A 11 -1.31 -21.37 -2.16
C CYS A 11 0.12 -21.31 -1.61
N HIS A 12 0.97 -22.24 -2.02
CA HIS A 12 2.36 -22.25 -1.60
C HIS A 12 3.27 -22.87 -2.66
N THR A 13 4.56 -22.58 -2.55
CA THR A 13 5.61 -23.25 -3.33
C THR A 13 6.71 -23.72 -2.40
N GLU A 14 7.32 -24.85 -2.73
CA GLU A 14 8.47 -25.43 -2.03
C GLU A 14 9.66 -25.53 -3.00
N ASP A 15 10.88 -25.50 -2.48
CA ASP A 15 12.06 -25.82 -3.27
C ASP A 15 12.31 -27.33 -3.39
N GLU A 16 13.42 -27.71 -4.03
CA GLU A 16 13.78 -29.11 -4.25
C GLU A 16 14.03 -29.89 -2.94
N GLU A 17 14.31 -29.20 -1.84
CA GLU A 17 14.52 -29.78 -0.51
C GLU A 17 13.21 -29.81 0.32
N GLY A 18 12.09 -29.36 -0.25
CA GLY A 18 10.80 -29.26 0.44
C GLY A 18 10.70 -28.07 1.39
N VAL A 19 11.59 -27.07 1.26
CA VAL A 19 11.53 -25.87 2.08
C VAL A 19 10.54 -24.89 1.47
N LEU A 20 9.59 -24.43 2.29
CA LEU A 20 8.58 -23.44 1.91
C LEU A 20 9.24 -22.13 1.43
N GLN A 21 9.01 -21.79 0.16
CA GLN A 21 9.54 -20.58 -0.48
C GLN A 21 8.52 -19.45 -0.47
N HIS A 22 7.25 -19.75 -0.80
CA HIS A 22 6.17 -18.78 -0.87
C HIS A 22 4.91 -19.32 -0.21
N LEU A 23 4.15 -18.44 0.44
CA LEU A 23 2.88 -18.78 1.08
C LEU A 23 1.89 -17.62 0.94
N PHE A 24 0.71 -17.93 0.45
CA PHE A 24 -0.45 -17.07 0.38
C PHE A 24 -1.66 -17.77 1.01
N TRP A 25 -2.46 -17.04 1.78
CA TRP A 25 -3.75 -17.54 2.23
C TRP A 25 -4.83 -16.45 2.25
N CYS A 26 -6.06 -16.88 2.06
CA CYS A 26 -7.26 -16.04 2.10
C CYS A 26 -8.42 -16.89 2.60
N ASP A 27 -9.21 -16.39 3.56
CA ASP A 27 -10.47 -17.06 3.91
C ASP A 27 -11.56 -16.71 2.88
N GLY A 28 -12.50 -17.62 2.65
CA GLY A 28 -13.51 -17.40 1.62
C GLY A 28 -14.47 -16.25 1.92
N ILE A 29 -14.60 -15.78 3.17
CA ILE A 29 -15.40 -14.57 3.47
C ILE A 29 -14.64 -13.36 2.93
N SER A 30 -13.34 -13.26 3.18
CA SER A 30 -12.49 -12.23 2.56
C SER A 30 -12.55 -12.26 1.03
N GLN A 31 -12.52 -13.45 0.41
CA GLN A 31 -12.67 -13.58 -1.05
C GLN A 31 -14.04 -13.05 -1.53
N LEU A 32 -15.13 -13.37 -0.81
CA LEU A 32 -16.49 -12.93 -1.16
C LEU A 32 -16.66 -11.42 -0.97
N ASP A 33 -16.21 -10.88 0.16
CA ASP A 33 -16.25 -9.44 0.43
C ASP A 33 -15.45 -8.67 -0.64
N TYR A 34 -14.30 -9.20 -1.04
CA TYR A 34 -13.51 -8.61 -2.12
C TYR A 34 -14.30 -8.47 -3.43
N GLN A 35 -15.22 -9.39 -3.74
CA GLN A 35 -16.05 -9.30 -4.93
C GLN A 35 -17.07 -8.16 -4.87
N VAL A 36 -17.52 -7.77 -3.68
CA VAL A 36 -18.57 -6.75 -3.50
C VAL A 36 -17.99 -5.35 -3.37
N PHE A 37 -16.89 -5.17 -2.65
CA PHE A 37 -16.39 -3.83 -2.33
C PHE A 37 -15.44 -3.25 -3.40
N VAL A 38 -15.28 -1.92 -3.35
CA VAL A 38 -14.19 -1.20 -4.02
C VAL A 38 -12.95 -1.38 -3.16
N VAL A 39 -11.94 -2.07 -3.67
CA VAL A 39 -10.86 -2.59 -2.83
C VAL A 39 -9.58 -1.78 -2.95
N VAL A 40 -8.99 -1.55 -1.78
CA VAL A 40 -7.67 -0.97 -1.58
C VAL A 40 -6.70 -2.08 -1.19
N LEU A 41 -5.65 -2.25 -1.99
CA LEU A 41 -4.56 -3.18 -1.71
C LEU A 41 -3.40 -2.40 -1.08
N VAL A 42 -2.99 -2.77 0.13
CA VAL A 42 -1.92 -2.07 0.86
C VAL A 42 -0.69 -2.97 0.94
N PHE A 43 0.41 -2.55 0.31
CA PHE A 43 1.70 -3.22 0.42
C PHE A 43 2.66 -2.39 1.26
N ASP A 44 3.34 -3.07 2.18
CA ASP A 44 4.46 -2.55 2.94
C ASP A 44 5.62 -3.55 2.78
N ALA A 45 6.64 -3.23 1.96
CA ALA A 45 7.78 -4.12 1.74
C ALA A 45 8.86 -3.99 2.81
N THR A 46 8.47 -3.85 4.08
CA THR A 46 9.42 -3.88 5.19
C THR A 46 9.49 -5.27 5.82
N TYR A 47 9.96 -6.24 5.03
CA TYR A 47 10.40 -7.53 5.58
C TYR A 47 11.51 -7.27 6.62
N GLY A 48 11.27 -7.72 7.86
CA GLY A 48 12.25 -7.68 8.96
C GLY A 48 12.26 -6.45 9.87
N LYS A 49 11.42 -5.42 9.66
CA LYS A 49 11.34 -4.25 10.58
C LYS A 49 9.96 -3.86 11.05
N ASN A 50 8.89 -4.28 10.36
CA ASN A 50 7.53 -4.03 10.83
C ASN A 50 6.97 -5.27 11.53
N LYS A 51 6.80 -5.16 12.85
CA LYS A 51 5.97 -6.06 13.67
C LYS A 51 4.45 -5.88 13.37
N TYR A 52 4.12 -5.22 12.26
CA TYR A 52 2.85 -4.55 12.02
C TYR A 52 2.30 -4.82 10.61
N MET A 53 2.44 -6.05 10.09
CA MET A 53 1.53 -6.53 9.03
C MET A 53 0.15 -6.88 9.66
N SER A 54 -0.35 -5.96 10.49
CA SER A 54 -1.60 -6.02 11.23
C SER A 54 -2.02 -4.57 11.48
N TYR A 55 -2.42 -3.87 10.42
CA TYR A 55 -3.21 -2.64 10.60
C TYR A 55 -4.67 -3.04 10.81
N SER A 56 -4.95 -3.58 12.00
CA SER A 56 -6.29 -3.68 12.57
C SER A 56 -6.53 -2.43 13.43
N SER A 57 -6.90 -1.30 12.82
CA SER A 57 -7.51 -0.17 13.57
C SER A 57 -8.20 0.92 12.73
N GLN A 58 -8.36 0.75 11.42
CA GLN A 58 -9.23 1.59 10.57
C GLN A 58 -10.03 0.67 9.62
N PRO A 59 -11.21 1.09 9.11
CA PRO A 59 -12.30 0.20 8.66
C PRO A 59 -12.06 -0.41 7.27
N TYR A 60 -10.83 -0.82 6.97
CA TYR A 60 -10.45 -1.46 5.72
C TYR A 60 -10.22 -2.93 6.03
N ASN A 61 -11.10 -3.80 5.53
CA ASN A 61 -10.97 -5.25 5.69
C ASN A 61 -9.66 -5.70 5.04
N CYS A 62 -8.81 -6.39 5.81
CA CYS A 62 -7.60 -7.00 5.27
C CYS A 62 -7.99 -8.32 4.60
N PHE A 63 -7.94 -8.38 3.26
CA PHE A 63 -8.45 -9.52 2.50
C PHE A 63 -7.44 -10.66 2.32
N SER A 64 -6.16 -10.45 2.65
CA SER A 64 -5.10 -11.45 2.51
C SER A 64 -3.83 -11.03 3.25
N SER A 65 -2.99 -12.00 3.63
CA SER A 65 -1.65 -11.79 4.18
C SER A 65 -0.64 -12.71 3.49
N ALA A 66 0.63 -12.31 3.40
CA ALA A 66 1.65 -13.11 2.73
C ALA A 66 3.11 -12.75 3.09
N ILE A 67 4.02 -13.66 2.76
CA ILE A 67 5.47 -13.56 3.01
C ILE A 67 6.25 -13.85 1.71
N ILE A 68 6.91 -12.81 1.19
CA ILE A 68 7.99 -12.77 0.16
C ILE A 68 7.65 -13.22 -1.29
N SER A 69 8.28 -12.53 -2.25
CA SER A 69 8.10 -12.48 -3.71
C SER A 69 6.93 -11.60 -4.17
N ASN A 70 7.25 -10.34 -4.54
CA ASN A 70 6.24 -9.34 -4.91
C ASN A 70 5.40 -9.77 -6.13
N GLU A 71 5.95 -10.50 -7.09
CA GLU A 71 5.21 -10.80 -8.33
C GLU A 71 4.29 -12.01 -8.17
N TRP A 72 4.86 -13.16 -7.78
CA TRP A 72 4.09 -14.39 -7.55
C TRP A 72 2.93 -14.14 -6.59
N LEU A 73 3.17 -13.37 -5.52
CA LEU A 73 2.14 -13.02 -4.56
C LEU A 73 0.98 -12.23 -5.20
N LEU A 74 1.29 -11.26 -6.05
CA LEU A 74 0.26 -10.47 -6.74
C LEU A 74 -0.53 -11.31 -7.73
N GLU A 75 0.13 -12.24 -8.42
CA GLU A 75 -0.51 -13.18 -9.33
C GLU A 75 -1.45 -14.14 -8.58
N GLN A 76 -0.98 -14.70 -7.46
CA GLN A 76 -1.80 -15.56 -6.61
C GLN A 76 -2.99 -14.80 -5.99
N PHE A 77 -2.77 -13.56 -5.59
CA PHE A 77 -3.86 -12.69 -5.14
C PHE A 77 -4.90 -12.51 -6.24
N LEU A 78 -4.48 -12.21 -7.48
CA LEU A 78 -5.39 -12.03 -8.61
C LEU A 78 -6.19 -13.30 -8.91
N GLU A 79 -5.51 -14.44 -8.92
CA GLU A 79 -6.11 -15.75 -9.16
C GLU A 79 -7.16 -16.09 -8.09
N VAL A 80 -6.78 -15.96 -6.82
CA VAL A 80 -7.70 -16.20 -5.70
C VAL A 80 -8.85 -15.21 -5.72
N MET A 81 -8.65 -13.96 -6.12
CA MET A 81 -9.73 -12.99 -6.30
C MET A 81 -10.51 -13.15 -7.61
N LYS A 82 -10.43 -14.32 -8.26
CA LYS A 82 -11.17 -14.68 -9.49
C LYS A 82 -10.92 -13.70 -10.64
N GLY A 83 -9.69 -13.20 -10.75
CA GLY A 83 -9.29 -12.23 -11.77
C GLY A 83 -9.74 -10.79 -11.52
N LYS A 84 -10.43 -10.50 -10.41
CA LYS A 84 -10.82 -9.13 -10.08
C LYS A 84 -9.60 -8.36 -9.58
N SER A 85 -9.16 -7.36 -10.35
CA SER A 85 -8.07 -6.46 -9.97
C SER A 85 -8.50 -5.43 -8.93
N PRO A 86 -7.60 -4.99 -8.04
CA PRO A 86 -7.91 -3.91 -7.09
C PRO A 86 -8.14 -2.59 -7.82
N SER A 87 -8.96 -1.71 -7.23
CA SER A 87 -9.18 -0.37 -7.76
C SER A 87 -8.08 0.60 -7.34
N LEU A 88 -7.49 0.39 -6.16
CA LEU A 88 -6.46 1.24 -5.58
C LEU A 88 -5.35 0.38 -4.97
N ALA A 89 -4.10 0.73 -5.22
CA ALA A 89 -2.93 0.17 -4.54
C ALA A 89 -2.21 1.27 -3.76
N ILE A 90 -1.95 1.04 -2.48
CA ILE A 90 -1.23 1.96 -1.60
C ILE A 90 0.09 1.31 -1.19
N THR A 91 1.22 1.96 -1.48
CA THR A 91 2.55 1.46 -1.16
C THR A 91 3.41 2.51 -0.47
N ASP A 92 4.55 2.12 0.09
CA ASP A 92 5.56 3.04 0.63
C ASP A 92 6.33 3.83 -0.46
N GLY A 93 6.15 3.47 -1.74
CA GLY A 93 6.79 4.09 -2.89
C GLY A 93 8.04 3.38 -3.40
N ASP A 94 8.33 2.17 -2.92
CA ASP A 94 9.40 1.35 -3.48
C ASP A 94 9.23 1.11 -4.99
N LEU A 95 10.32 1.32 -5.73
CA LEU A 95 10.30 1.25 -7.20
C LEU A 95 10.07 -0.18 -7.70
N ALA A 96 10.64 -1.18 -7.03
CA ALA A 96 10.47 -2.57 -7.42
C ALA A 96 9.01 -2.99 -7.23
N ILE A 97 8.41 -2.73 -6.05
CA ILE A 97 6.98 -2.99 -5.83
C ILE A 97 6.12 -2.27 -6.86
N ARG A 98 6.37 -0.98 -7.11
CA ARG A 98 5.59 -0.19 -8.06
C ARG A 98 5.62 -0.80 -9.46
N ASN A 99 6.78 -1.25 -9.90
CA ASN A 99 6.93 -1.89 -11.21
C ASN A 99 6.20 -3.24 -11.26
N THR A 100 6.30 -4.04 -10.20
CA THR A 100 5.58 -5.31 -10.11
C THR A 100 4.06 -5.10 -10.09
N ILE A 101 3.55 -4.12 -9.33
CA ILE A 101 2.13 -3.77 -9.32
C ILE A 101 1.66 -3.34 -10.71
N LYS A 102 2.43 -2.51 -11.42
CA LYS A 102 2.08 -2.11 -12.80
C LYS A 102 2.07 -3.29 -13.77
N LYS A 103 2.94 -4.28 -13.56
CA LYS A 103 3.00 -5.49 -14.37
C LYS A 103 1.76 -6.36 -14.16
N VAL A 104 1.38 -6.61 -12.90
CA VAL A 104 0.27 -7.52 -12.58
C VAL A 104 -1.10 -6.82 -12.63
N PHE A 105 -1.18 -5.56 -12.24
CA PHE A 105 -2.41 -4.74 -12.23
C PHE A 105 -2.23 -3.45 -13.05
N PRO A 106 -2.20 -3.51 -14.40
CA PRO A 106 -1.88 -2.35 -15.24
C PRO A 106 -2.86 -1.18 -15.08
N ASN A 107 -4.10 -1.44 -14.65
CA ASN A 107 -5.16 -0.44 -14.52
C ASN A 107 -5.37 0.06 -13.08
N VAL A 108 -4.57 -0.40 -12.10
CA VAL A 108 -4.77 0.02 -10.70
C VAL A 108 -4.35 1.47 -10.49
N HIS A 109 -5.14 2.22 -9.73
CA HIS A 109 -4.69 3.53 -9.26
C HIS A 109 -3.65 3.35 -8.16
N HIS A 110 -2.40 3.75 -8.41
CA HIS A 110 -1.34 3.67 -7.41
C HIS A 110 -1.29 4.96 -6.57
N ARG A 111 -1.17 4.84 -5.25
CA ARG A 111 -1.00 5.94 -4.30
C ARG A 111 0.11 5.61 -3.30
N LEU A 112 0.68 6.65 -2.72
CA LEU A 112 1.66 6.52 -1.65
C LEU A 112 0.96 6.49 -0.29
N CYS A 113 1.46 5.65 0.61
CA CYS A 113 0.95 5.48 1.96
C CYS A 113 1.15 6.77 2.76
N ALA A 114 0.05 7.34 3.27
CA ALA A 114 0.07 8.59 4.04
C ALA A 114 0.98 8.52 5.28
N TRP A 115 1.08 7.35 5.91
CA TRP A 115 1.98 7.13 7.04
C TRP A 115 3.45 7.21 6.63
N HIS A 116 3.84 6.49 5.58
CA HIS A 116 5.20 6.52 5.03
C HIS A 116 5.56 7.93 4.52
N LEU A 117 4.64 8.59 3.80
CA LEU A 117 4.78 9.98 3.40
C LEU A 117 5.06 10.91 4.59
N SER A 118 4.27 10.77 5.66
CA SER A 118 4.42 11.58 6.87
C SER A 118 5.77 11.33 7.56
N ARG A 119 6.20 10.07 7.64
CA ARG A 119 7.50 9.68 8.22
C ARG A 119 8.67 10.23 7.39
N ASN A 120 8.62 10.06 6.07
CA ASN A 120 9.65 10.55 5.17
C ASN A 120 9.73 12.09 5.18
N THR A 121 8.59 12.77 5.30
CA THR A 121 8.54 14.23 5.47
C THR A 121 9.29 14.66 6.72
N THR A 122 9.09 13.95 7.85
CA THR A 122 9.81 14.23 9.10
C THR A 122 11.33 14.12 8.92
N CYS A 123 11.79 13.10 8.20
CA CYS A 123 13.22 12.87 7.99
C CYS A 123 13.88 13.92 7.07
N ASN A 124 13.18 14.36 6.02
CA ASN A 124 13.73 15.20 4.96
C ASN A 124 13.54 16.70 5.18
N VAL A 125 12.42 17.12 5.79
CA VAL A 125 12.12 18.55 6.00
C VAL A 125 12.50 19.01 7.41
N ARG A 126 12.40 18.12 8.42
CA ARG A 126 12.78 18.37 9.82
C ARG A 126 12.17 19.63 10.46
N ASN A 127 11.03 20.09 9.96
CA ASN A 127 10.28 21.24 10.50
C ASN A 127 8.93 20.76 11.04
N LEU A 128 8.73 20.85 12.36
CA LEU A 128 7.52 20.34 13.03
C LEU A 128 6.23 21.03 12.58
N THR A 129 6.29 22.34 12.33
CA THR A 129 5.14 23.11 11.85
C THR A 129 4.76 22.68 10.43
N PHE A 130 5.74 22.48 9.55
CA PHE A 130 5.50 21.95 8.21
C PHE A 130 4.90 20.55 8.27
N ILE A 131 5.45 19.65 9.09
CA ILE A 131 4.97 18.26 9.23
C ILE A 131 3.51 18.25 9.69
N TYR A 132 3.14 19.13 10.61
CA TYR A 132 1.76 19.29 11.09
C TYR A 132 0.82 19.78 9.99
N GLU A 133 1.20 20.83 9.25
CA GLU A 133 0.41 21.36 8.13
C GLU A 133 0.30 20.35 6.98
N PHE A 134 1.38 19.63 6.69
CA PHE A 134 1.42 18.58 5.67
C PHE A 134 0.45 17.45 6.01
N ARG A 135 0.45 16.94 7.25
CA ARG A 135 -0.50 15.92 7.69
C ARG A 135 -1.95 16.40 7.58
N LYS A 136 -2.23 17.64 7.98
CA LYS A 136 -3.56 18.24 7.81
C LYS A 136 -3.96 18.34 6.34
N CYS A 137 -3.05 18.76 5.47
CA CYS A 137 -3.31 18.89 4.05
C CYS A 137 -3.58 17.54 3.38
N MET A 138 -2.83 16.49 3.78
CA MET A 138 -2.93 15.15 3.22
C MET A 138 -4.19 14.39 3.65
N LEU A 139 -4.67 14.61 4.88
CA LEU A 139 -5.81 13.90 5.46
C LEU A 139 -7.13 14.66 5.35
N ALA A 140 -7.10 15.88 4.80
CA ALA A 140 -8.30 16.68 4.59
C ALA A 140 -9.08 16.21 3.35
N TYR A 141 -10.40 16.35 3.41
CA TYR A 141 -11.29 16.12 2.28
C TYR A 141 -11.24 17.32 1.33
N TYR A 142 -10.48 17.18 0.26
CA TYR A 142 -10.39 18.16 -0.82
C TYR A 142 -10.61 17.49 -2.16
N ASP A 143 -11.21 18.20 -3.11
CA ASP A 143 -11.01 17.86 -4.51
C ASP A 143 -9.55 18.11 -4.94
N VAL A 144 -9.21 17.60 -6.11
CA VAL A 144 -7.84 17.65 -6.65
C VAL A 144 -7.33 19.09 -6.79
N GLY A 145 -8.20 20.04 -7.15
CA GLY A 145 -7.84 21.44 -7.34
C GLY A 145 -7.53 22.11 -6.00
N HIS A 146 -8.42 21.98 -5.02
CA HIS A 146 -8.22 22.52 -3.68
C HIS A 146 -6.99 21.93 -3.00
N PHE A 147 -6.76 20.62 -3.14
CA PHE A 147 -5.55 19.98 -2.63
C PHE A 147 -4.30 20.61 -3.24
N LYS A 148 -4.25 20.76 -4.58
CA LYS A 148 -3.09 21.36 -5.27
C LYS A 148 -2.81 22.79 -4.80
N CYS A 149 -3.85 23.62 -4.68
CA CYS A 149 -3.70 24.99 -4.20
C CYS A 149 -3.15 25.02 -2.77
N LYS A 150 -3.71 24.21 -1.86
CA LYS A 150 -3.27 24.14 -0.45
C LYS A 150 -1.85 23.58 -0.33
N SER A 151 -1.52 22.54 -1.09
CA SER A 151 -0.21 21.89 -1.04
C SER A 151 0.89 22.82 -1.57
N LEU A 152 0.64 23.56 -2.66
CA LEU A 152 1.56 24.55 -3.21
C LEU A 152 1.73 25.76 -2.27
N ALA A 153 0.63 26.29 -1.73
CA ALA A 153 0.69 27.40 -0.77
C ALA A 153 1.50 27.03 0.49
N MET A 154 1.35 25.79 0.97
CA MET A 154 2.15 25.26 2.07
C MET A 154 3.62 25.13 1.68
N VAL A 155 3.97 24.57 0.52
CA VAL A 155 5.38 24.49 0.08
C VAL A 155 6.01 25.89 0.05
N SER A 156 5.29 26.88 -0.50
CA SER A 156 5.81 28.24 -0.61
C SER A 156 5.94 28.96 0.73
N LYS A 157 4.97 28.79 1.63
CA LYS A 157 5.03 29.33 2.99
C LYS A 157 6.30 28.92 3.74
N PHE A 158 6.84 27.74 3.46
CA PHE A 158 8.03 27.20 4.12
C PHE A 158 9.31 27.30 3.27
N GLY A 159 9.27 27.93 2.09
CA GLY A 159 10.44 28.07 1.22
C GLY A 159 10.98 26.75 0.68
N LEU A 160 10.11 25.76 0.46
CA LEU A 160 10.48 24.39 0.07
C LEU A 160 10.38 24.14 -1.43
N GLU A 161 10.15 25.17 -2.24
CA GLU A 161 10.02 25.08 -3.69
C GLU A 161 11.24 24.41 -4.32
N GLU A 162 12.44 24.72 -3.81
CA GLU A 162 13.72 24.19 -4.31
C GLU A 162 14.20 22.94 -3.56
N ASN A 163 13.41 22.41 -2.63
CA ASN A 163 13.77 21.19 -1.93
C ASN A 163 13.63 19.97 -2.87
N SER A 164 14.76 19.31 -3.15
CA SER A 164 14.83 18.18 -4.10
C SER A 164 13.89 17.03 -3.73
N TRP A 165 13.77 16.72 -2.44
CA TRP A 165 12.86 15.68 -1.97
C TRP A 165 11.40 16.07 -2.18
N VAL A 166 11.02 17.33 -1.91
CA VAL A 166 9.65 17.81 -2.17
C VAL A 166 9.32 17.75 -3.67
N LYS A 167 10.24 18.12 -4.56
CA LYS A 167 10.05 18.00 -6.02
C LYS A 167 9.82 16.56 -6.46
N ASP A 168 10.70 15.65 -6.06
CA ASP A 168 10.60 14.20 -6.35
C ASP A 168 9.26 13.60 -5.85
N MET A 169 8.78 14.04 -4.68
CA MET A 169 7.50 13.61 -4.15
C MET A 169 6.29 14.02 -4.99
N TYR A 170 6.32 15.21 -5.61
CA TYR A 170 5.23 15.66 -6.50
C TYR A 170 5.21 14.90 -7.82
N GLU A 171 6.37 14.50 -8.34
CA GLU A 171 6.51 13.73 -9.58
C GLU A 171 6.04 12.27 -9.41
N LYS A 172 6.15 11.72 -8.20
CA LYS A 172 5.73 10.35 -7.86
C LYS A 172 4.21 10.18 -7.67
N ARG A 173 3.41 11.23 -7.88
CA ARG A 173 1.96 11.26 -7.63
C ARG A 173 1.11 10.43 -8.59
#